data_AF-A0A7S2PYD2-F1
#
_entry.id   AF-A0A7S2PYD2-F1
#
_cell.length_a   1.000
_cell.length_b   1.000
_cell.length_c   1.000
_cell.angle_alpha   90.00
_cell.angle_beta   90.00
_cell.angle_gamma   90.00
#
_symmetry.space_group_name_H-M   'P 1'
#
loop_
_entity.id
_entity.type
_entity.pdbx_description
1 polymer ?
#
loop_
_entity_poly.entity_id
_entity_poly.type
_entity_poly.pdbx_seq_one_letter_code
_entity_poly.pdbx_strand_id
1 'polypeptide(L)'
;KAKDSVRVASFEASMAKFSDSMVDEVCGKWLKVVVKLDGIHPPIRREFVVRPAMTLRALHDQVLCPVMGWKSNYHCYAFRKVFDDLQKLKDSCWIGPRTSTALDSMFMPLYVGGCVANDKQISIGQLY
;
A
#
# COMPACT_ATOMS: atom_id res chain seq x y z
N LYS A 1 -3.77 19.51 -4.90
CA LYS A 1 -3.82 19.00 -6.31
C LYS A 1 -2.47 19.11 -7.02
N ALA A 2 -1.96 20.29 -7.41
CA ALA A 2 -0.71 20.38 -8.19
C ALA A 2 0.58 19.96 -7.44
N LYS A 3 0.66 20.22 -6.12
CA LYS A 3 1.83 19.81 -5.31
C LYS A 3 1.86 18.30 -5.05
N ASP A 4 0.72 17.69 -4.75
CA ASP A 4 0.64 16.23 -4.50
C ASP A 4 0.89 15.41 -5.76
N SER A 5 0.47 15.88 -6.94
CA SER A 5 0.75 15.19 -8.20
C SER A 5 2.23 15.12 -8.53
N VAL A 6 3.00 16.17 -8.21
CA VAL A 6 4.46 16.18 -8.42
C VAL A 6 5.14 15.18 -7.48
N ARG A 7 4.72 15.13 -6.21
CA ARG A 7 5.24 14.17 -5.22
C ARG A 7 4.90 12.71 -5.57
N VAL A 8 3.70 12.46 -6.09
CA VAL A 8 3.31 11.12 -6.55
C VAL A 8 4.15 10.70 -7.75
N ALA A 9 4.35 11.58 -8.74
CA ALA A 9 5.14 11.28 -9.93
C ALA A 9 6.62 10.98 -9.57
N SER A 10 7.23 11.78 -8.68
CA SER A 10 8.60 11.54 -8.23
C SER A 10 8.72 10.23 -7.43
N PHE A 11 7.72 9.92 -6.59
CA PHE A 11 7.67 8.68 -5.84
C PHE A 11 7.54 7.45 -6.75
N GLU A 12 6.61 7.46 -7.71
CA GLU A 12 6.44 6.36 -8.67
C GLU A 12 7.69 6.17 -9.54
N ALA A 13 8.31 7.26 -9.99
CA ALA A 13 9.57 7.20 -10.73
C ALA A 13 10.72 6.63 -9.88
N SER A 14 10.71 6.84 -8.56
CA SER A 14 11.66 6.22 -7.64
C SER A 14 11.42 4.72 -7.51
N MET A 15 10.16 4.30 -7.33
CA MET A 15 9.78 2.89 -7.22
C MET A 15 10.06 2.10 -8.51
N ALA A 16 9.90 2.73 -9.67
CA ALA A 16 10.17 2.11 -10.97
C ALA A 16 11.66 1.73 -11.18
N LYS A 17 12.58 2.22 -10.35
CA LYS A 17 14.02 1.87 -10.42
C LYS A 17 14.32 0.48 -9.86
N PHE A 18 13.42 -0.08 -9.06
CA PHE A 18 13.59 -1.39 -8.44
C PHE A 18 13.02 -2.47 -9.35
N SER A 19 13.88 -3.29 -9.95
CA SER A 19 13.47 -4.47 -10.71
C SER A 19 13.09 -5.63 -9.80
N ASP A 20 12.28 -6.57 -10.31
CA ASP A 20 11.90 -7.77 -9.57
C ASP A 20 13.12 -8.58 -9.10
N SER A 21 14.20 -8.60 -9.89
CA SER A 21 15.46 -9.25 -9.50
C SER A 21 16.15 -8.60 -8.30
N MET A 22 16.14 -7.27 -8.23
CA MET A 22 16.69 -6.53 -7.07
C MET A 22 15.85 -6.78 -5.83
N VAL A 23 14.53 -6.81 -5.99
CA VAL A 23 13.61 -7.09 -4.90
C VAL A 23 13.81 -8.52 -4.37
N ASP A 24 13.95 -9.51 -5.26
CA ASP A 24 14.19 -10.90 -4.87
C ASP A 24 15.55 -11.10 -4.18
N GLU A 25 16.58 -10.33 -4.57
CA GLU A 25 17.90 -10.37 -3.92
C GLU A 25 17.84 -9.83 -2.48
N VAL A 26 17.14 -8.72 -2.27
CA VAL A 26 17.04 -8.06 -0.95
C VAL A 26 16.05 -8.77 -0.03
N CYS A 27 14.87 -9.13 -0.55
CA CYS A 27 13.77 -9.68 0.24
C CYS A 27 13.76 -11.21 0.27
N GLY A 28 14.54 -11.88 -0.59
CA GLY A 28 14.39 -13.30 -0.87
C GLY A 28 13.12 -13.61 -1.66
N LYS A 29 12.80 -14.89 -1.84
CA LYS A 29 11.63 -15.33 -2.64
C LYS A 29 10.27 -15.08 -1.96
N TRP A 30 10.27 -14.88 -0.65
CA TRP A 30 9.06 -14.84 0.18
C TRP A 30 9.22 -13.88 1.36
N LEU A 31 8.20 -13.06 1.60
CA LEU A 31 8.12 -12.14 2.73
C LEU A 31 7.14 -12.66 3.78
N LYS A 32 7.57 -12.73 5.03
CA LYS A 32 6.67 -12.94 6.17
C LYS A 32 6.07 -11.60 6.60
N VAL A 33 4.76 -11.47 6.49
CA VAL A 33 4.03 -10.25 6.83
C VAL A 33 3.16 -10.48 8.05
N VAL A 34 3.15 -9.50 8.94
CA VAL A 34 2.34 -9.47 10.15
C VAL A 34 1.38 -8.29 10.06
N VAL A 35 0.09 -8.56 10.09
CA VAL A 35 -0.95 -7.53 10.12
C VAL A 35 -1.54 -7.48 11.52
N LYS A 36 -1.66 -6.26 12.05
CA LYS A 36 -2.32 -5.96 13.32
C LYS A 36 -3.41 -4.93 13.05
N LEU A 37 -4.58 -5.13 13.64
CA LEU A 37 -5.66 -4.16 13.60
C LEU A 37 -5.57 -3.29 14.85
N ASP A 38 -5.29 -2.00 14.63
CA ASP A 38 -5.15 -1.03 15.70
C ASP A 38 -6.52 -0.67 16.31
N GLY A 39 -6.53 -0.33 17.60
CA GLY A 39 -7.73 0.16 18.30
C GLY A 39 -8.70 -0.92 18.79
N ILE A 40 -8.36 -2.21 18.72
CA ILE A 40 -9.20 -3.32 19.20
C ILE A 40 -8.50 -4.09 20.33
N HIS A 41 -9.28 -4.44 21.37
CA HIS A 41 -8.83 -5.31 22.47
C HIS A 41 -9.79 -6.50 22.64
N PRO A 42 -9.29 -7.76 22.65
CA PRO A 42 -7.89 -8.17 22.46
C PRO A 42 -7.38 -7.90 21.03
N PRO A 43 -6.06 -7.78 20.83
CA PRO A 43 -5.51 -7.40 19.53
C PRO A 43 -5.80 -8.46 18.46
N ILE A 44 -6.37 -8.04 17.34
CA ILE A 44 -6.54 -8.90 16.18
C ILE A 44 -5.23 -8.87 15.38
N ARG A 45 -4.61 -10.04 15.26
CA ARG A 45 -3.34 -10.24 14.54
C ARG A 45 -3.43 -11.40 13.57
N ARG A 46 -2.79 -11.24 12.41
CA ARG A 46 -2.68 -12.26 11.36
C ARG A 46 -1.24 -12.32 10.85
N GLU A 47 -0.77 -13.52 10.56
CA GLU A 47 0.53 -13.75 9.93
C GLU A 47 0.34 -14.50 8.63
N PHE A 48 1.06 -14.13 7.59
CA PHE A 48 1.03 -14.82 6.31
C PHE A 48 2.34 -14.61 5.53
N VAL A 49 2.51 -15.39 4.47
CA VAL A 49 3.69 -15.34 3.60
C VAL A 49 3.24 -14.95 2.19
N VAL A 50 3.90 -13.95 1.61
CA VAL A 50 3.59 -13.42 0.27
C VAL A 50 4.85 -13.30 -0.59
N ARG A 51 4.66 -13.27 -1.90
CA ARG A 51 5.77 -12.97 -2.82
C ARG A 51 6.10 -11.47 -2.78
N PRO A 52 7.39 -11.09 -2.75
CA PRO A 52 7.80 -9.69 -2.81
C PRO A 52 7.25 -8.94 -4.04
N ALA A 53 7.21 -9.61 -5.19
CA ALA A 53 6.71 -9.05 -6.45
C ALA A 53 5.17 -8.83 -6.48
N MET A 54 4.44 -9.25 -5.44
CA MET A 54 2.99 -9.01 -5.35
C MET A 54 2.70 -7.51 -5.27
N THR A 55 1.84 -7.02 -6.16
CA THR A 55 1.38 -5.62 -6.16
C THR A 55 0.57 -5.33 -4.90
N LEU A 56 0.56 -4.08 -4.44
CA LEU A 56 -0.25 -3.69 -3.28
C LEU A 56 -1.76 -3.89 -3.53
N ARG A 57 -2.21 -3.78 -4.79
CA ARG A 57 -3.57 -4.15 -5.19
C ARG A 57 -3.85 -5.63 -4.93
N ALA A 58 -2.97 -6.51 -5.38
CA ALA A 58 -3.13 -7.95 -5.18
C ALA A 58 -3.03 -8.33 -3.70
N LEU A 59 -2.13 -7.69 -2.95
CA LEU A 59 -2.03 -7.84 -1.50
C LEU A 59 -3.36 -7.49 -0.81
N HIS A 60 -3.98 -6.36 -1.16
CA HIS A 60 -5.28 -5.99 -0.62
C HIS A 60 -6.37 -7.02 -0.95
N ASP A 61 -6.60 -7.26 -2.25
CA ASP A 61 -7.76 -8.01 -2.71
C ASP A 61 -7.66 -9.52 -2.45
N GLN A 62 -6.47 -10.10 -2.58
CA GLN A 62 -6.26 -11.56 -2.55
C GLN A 62 -5.76 -12.06 -1.18
N VAL A 63 -5.21 -11.18 -0.34
CA VAL A 63 -4.62 -11.58 0.94
C VAL A 63 -5.30 -10.89 2.11
N LEU A 64 -5.23 -9.56 2.18
CA LEU A 64 -5.75 -8.80 3.33
C LEU A 64 -7.26 -8.97 3.48
N CYS A 65 -8.03 -8.76 2.41
CA CYS A 65 -9.48 -8.89 2.46
C CYS A 65 -9.91 -10.29 2.96
N PRO A 66 -9.46 -11.41 2.35
CA PRO A 66 -9.81 -12.75 2.83
C PRO A 66 -9.38 -13.04 4.27
N VAL A 67 -8.16 -12.70 4.65
CA VAL A 67 -7.60 -12.98 6.00
C VAL A 67 -8.31 -12.18 7.10
N MET A 68 -8.83 -11.00 6.75
CA MET A 68 -9.58 -10.14 7.67
C MET A 68 -11.09 -10.38 7.61
N GLY A 69 -11.58 -11.22 6.69
CA GLY A 69 -13.01 -11.41 6.44
C GLY A 69 -13.68 -10.18 5.82
N TRP A 70 -12.91 -9.29 5.18
CA TRP A 70 -13.44 -8.12 4.49
C TRP A 70 -13.82 -8.45 3.05
N LYS A 71 -14.84 -7.75 2.55
CA LYS A 71 -15.22 -7.83 1.14
C LYS A 71 -14.37 -6.87 0.33
N SER A 72 -13.61 -7.39 -0.63
CA SER A 72 -12.85 -6.55 -1.57
C SER A 72 -13.79 -5.59 -2.31
N ASN A 73 -13.30 -4.37 -2.54
CA ASN A 73 -14.00 -3.31 -3.29
C ASN A 73 -15.35 -2.89 -2.68
N TYR A 74 -15.60 -3.16 -1.40
CA TYR A 74 -16.73 -2.59 -0.67
C TYR A 74 -16.41 -1.17 -0.16
N HIS A 75 -15.25 -1.04 0.50
CA HIS A 75 -14.64 0.22 0.91
C HIS A 75 -13.31 0.46 0.19
N CYS A 76 -12.96 1.73 0.01
CA CYS A 76 -11.68 2.17 -0.50
C CYS A 76 -10.59 1.98 0.56
N TYR A 77 -9.34 1.89 0.11
CA TYR A 77 -8.18 1.71 0.97
C TYR A 77 -7.02 2.56 0.47
N ALA A 78 -6.06 2.81 1.35
CA ALA A 78 -4.77 3.36 0.99
C ALA A 78 -3.69 2.81 1.91
N PHE A 79 -2.50 2.61 1.34
CA PHE A 79 -1.28 2.25 2.04
C PHE A 79 -0.39 3.48 2.18
N ARG A 80 0.41 3.51 3.24
CA ARG A 80 1.48 4.47 3.42
C ARG A 80 2.58 3.85 4.25
N LYS A 81 3.83 4.10 3.89
CA LYS A 81 4.97 3.74 4.72
C LYS A 81 5.01 4.70 5.92
N VAL A 82 4.95 4.14 7.12
CA VAL A 82 5.09 4.90 8.36
C VAL A 82 6.58 4.98 8.70
N PHE A 83 7.01 6.16 9.14
CA PHE A 83 8.38 6.44 9.55
C PHE A 83 8.35 7.08 10.94
N ASP A 84 9.37 6.82 11.75
CA ASP A 84 9.55 7.49 13.05
C ASP A 84 9.87 8.99 12.87
N ASP A 85 10.51 9.34 11.74
CA ASP A 85 10.82 10.71 11.36
C ASP A 85 9.62 11.40 10.69
N LEU A 86 9.08 12.42 11.37
CA LEU A 86 7.94 13.22 10.91
C LEU A 86 8.18 13.92 9.57
N GLN A 87 9.43 14.27 9.25
CA GLN A 87 9.75 14.92 7.98
C GLN A 87 9.64 13.91 6.83
N LYS A 88 10.21 12.72 6.99
CA LYS A 88 10.05 11.60 6.04
C LYS A 88 8.60 11.18 5.89
N LEU A 89 7.83 11.23 6.99
CA LEU A 89 6.39 11.00 6.92
C LEU A 89 5.72 12.05 6.02
N LYS A 90 5.94 13.35 6.23
CA LYS A 90 5.36 14.40 5.37
C LYS A 90 5.72 14.24 3.89
N ASP A 91 6.94 13.80 3.62
CA ASP A 91 7.44 13.60 2.26
C ASP A 91 6.97 12.27 1.63
N SER A 92 6.42 11.35 2.42
CA SER A 92 5.84 10.10 1.92
C SER A 92 4.52 10.30 1.19
N CYS A 93 4.21 9.37 0.28
CA CYS A 93 2.98 9.33 -0.48
C CYS A 93 2.02 8.26 0.03
N TRP A 94 0.73 8.55 -0.05
CA TRP A 94 -0.30 7.52 -0.02
C TRP A 94 -0.27 6.72 -1.33
N ILE A 95 -0.52 5.42 -1.24
CA ILE A 95 -0.55 4.48 -2.36
C ILE A 95 -1.92 3.82 -2.33
N GLY A 96 -2.61 3.75 -3.46
CA GLY A 96 -3.99 3.28 -3.47
C GLY A 96 -4.53 3.15 -4.89
N PRO A 97 -5.82 2.76 -5.01
CA PRO A 97 -6.43 2.55 -6.30
C PRO A 97 -6.68 3.90 -6.98
N ARG A 98 -5.98 4.17 -8.09
CA ARG A 98 -6.29 5.33 -8.96
C ARG A 98 -7.71 5.26 -9.53
N THR A 99 -8.18 4.03 -9.76
CA THR A 99 -9.55 3.74 -10.16
C THR A 99 -10.10 2.67 -9.22
N SER A 100 -11.24 2.97 -8.61
CA SER A 100 -11.97 2.09 -7.68
C SER A 100 -13.46 2.24 -7.95
N THR A 101 -14.21 1.15 -7.80
CA THR A 101 -15.68 1.17 -7.83
C THR A 101 -16.28 1.02 -6.43
N ALA A 102 -15.45 1.09 -5.38
CA ALA A 102 -15.91 1.18 -4.01
C ALA A 102 -16.77 2.44 -3.79
N LEU A 103 -17.81 2.31 -2.97
CA LEU A 103 -18.83 3.34 -2.76
C LEU A 103 -18.23 4.66 -2.23
N ASP A 104 -17.24 4.55 -1.37
CA ASP A 104 -16.56 5.66 -0.72
C ASP A 104 -15.33 6.17 -1.48
N SER A 105 -15.03 5.63 -2.66
CA SER A 105 -13.91 6.11 -3.49
C SER A 105 -14.01 7.60 -3.82
N MET A 106 -15.24 8.12 -3.97
CA MET A 106 -15.48 9.55 -4.20
C MET A 106 -15.04 10.43 -3.03
N PHE A 107 -14.93 9.88 -1.82
CA PHE A 107 -14.47 10.57 -0.61
C PHE A 107 -12.96 10.39 -0.37
N MET A 108 -12.26 9.57 -1.15
CA MET A 108 -10.80 9.40 -1.05
C MET A 108 -10.04 10.74 -0.99
N PRO A 109 -10.42 11.79 -1.75
CA PRO A 109 -9.77 13.10 -1.62
C PRO A 109 -9.85 13.74 -0.24
N LEU A 110 -10.89 13.45 0.55
CA LEU A 110 -11.06 13.97 1.91
C LEU A 110 -10.15 13.25 2.91
N TYR A 111 -9.91 11.95 2.72
CA TYR A 111 -9.12 11.13 3.65
C TYR A 111 -7.62 11.19 3.39
N VAL A 112 -7.21 11.21 2.11
CA VAL A 112 -5.78 11.11 1.72
C VAL A 112 -5.27 12.28 0.88
N GLY A 113 -6.05 13.36 0.75
CA GLY A 113 -5.63 14.60 0.08
C GLY A 113 -5.72 14.57 -1.46
N GLY A 114 -6.22 13.48 -2.04
CA GLY A 114 -6.69 13.44 -3.43
C GLY A 114 -5.72 12.94 -4.49
N CYS A 115 -4.48 12.59 -4.15
CA CYS A 115 -3.57 11.91 -5.09
C CYS A 115 -2.90 10.73 -4.39
N VAL A 116 -2.97 9.55 -5.03
CA VAL A 116 -2.33 8.33 -4.57
C VAL A 116 -1.42 7.78 -5.66
N ALA A 117 -0.28 7.22 -5.25
CA ALA A 117 0.54 6.42 -6.15
C ALA A 117 -0.22 5.14 -6.53
N ASN A 118 0.04 4.63 -7.73
CA ASN A 118 -0.71 3.52 -8.32
C ASN A 118 -0.36 2.18 -7.66
N ASP A 119 -1.30 1.64 -6.89
CA ASP A 119 -1.16 0.36 -6.19
C ASP A 119 -1.02 -0.87 -7.11
N LYS A 120 -1.35 -0.74 -8.40
CA LYS A 120 -1.12 -1.77 -9.43
C LYS A 120 0.32 -1.82 -9.92
N GLN A 121 1.09 -0.75 -9.72
CA GLN A 121 2.45 -0.61 -10.24
C GLN A 121 3.52 -0.76 -9.15
N ILE A 122 3.12 -0.77 -7.88
CA ILE A 122 4.04 -0.88 -6.75
C ILE A 122 3.86 -2.23 -6.09
N SER A 123 4.95 -2.99 -5.96
CA SER A 123 5.00 -4.25 -5.23
C SER A 123 5.31 -4.04 -3.75
N ILE A 124 4.94 -5.02 -2.92
CA ILE A 124 5.25 -4.98 -1.49
C ILE A 124 6.77 -4.97 -1.26
N GLY A 125 7.54 -5.69 -2.07
CA GLY A 125 8.98 -5.77 -1.95
C GLY A 125 9.70 -4.46 -2.27
N GLN A 126 9.15 -3.63 -3.16
CA GLN A 126 9.68 -2.28 -3.44
C GLN A 126 9.56 -1.31 -2.25
N LEU A 127 8.81 -1.66 -1.21
CA LEU A 127 8.68 -0.85 -0.01
C LEU A 127 9.75 -1.14 1.06
N TYR A 128 10.57 -2.18 0.90
CA TYR A 128 11.64 -2.57 1.81
C TYR A 128 12.99 -2.07 1.29
#